data_AF-A0A925KUA0-F1
#
_entry.id   AF-A0A925KUA0-F1
#
_cell.length_a   1.000
_cell.length_b   1.000
_cell.length_c   1.000
_cell.angle_alpha   90.00
_cell.angle_beta   90.00
_cell.angle_gamma   90.00
#
_symmetry.space_group_name_H-M   'P 1'
#
loop_
_entity.id
_entity.type
_entity.pdbx_description
1 polymer ?
#
loop_
_entity_poly.entity_id
_entity_poly.type
_entity_poly.pdbx_seq_one_letter_code
_entity_poly.pdbx_strand_id
1 'polypeptide(L)'
;MKRICVFLLLTLALSCKKDKDRCWQVYDMLGNDMGVICGKTEAEVQTLYGPFYDRVGAEKYCWKITYSNGTISYPENMTEKMISLWFSANATSTQKIDCGFCERWLTREKSVVKLSGQFMYSQARSQDYCGDTCATLFPGRSILLRETPDSLIYHEFIQEH
;
A
#
# COMPACT_ATOMS: atom_id res chain seq x y z
N MET A 1 41.02 -50.98 -46.18
CA MET A 1 40.92 -50.76 -44.72
C MET A 1 39.99 -49.58 -44.48
N LYS A 2 38.86 -49.83 -43.82
CA LYS A 2 37.73 -48.88 -43.69
C LYS A 2 37.96 -47.90 -42.55
N ARG A 3 37.75 -46.61 -42.86
CA ARG A 3 37.60 -45.48 -41.94
C ARG A 3 36.38 -45.68 -41.04
N ILE A 4 36.41 -45.08 -39.85
CA ILE A 4 35.43 -44.11 -39.33
C ILE A 4 35.62 -44.05 -37.80
N CYS A 5 36.25 -42.97 -37.34
CA CYS A 5 36.38 -42.65 -35.92
C CYS A 5 35.01 -42.41 -35.32
N VAL A 6 34.77 -43.14 -34.23
CA VAL A 6 33.56 -43.14 -33.43
C VAL A 6 33.29 -41.74 -32.87
N PHE A 7 32.10 -41.25 -33.20
CA PHE A 7 31.31 -40.22 -32.53
C PHE A 7 31.74 -39.93 -31.08
N LEU A 8 32.47 -38.82 -30.89
CA LEU A 8 32.57 -38.14 -29.60
C LEU A 8 31.43 -37.12 -29.50
N LEU A 9 30.19 -37.64 -29.38
CA LEU A 9 29.04 -36.85 -28.95
C LEU A 9 29.22 -36.53 -27.46
N LEU A 10 30.00 -35.49 -27.21
CA LEU A 10 30.08 -34.80 -25.92
C LEU A 10 28.72 -34.11 -25.70
N THR A 11 27.73 -34.91 -25.34
CA THR A 11 26.44 -34.44 -24.85
C THR A 11 26.72 -33.77 -23.52
N LEU A 12 26.88 -32.45 -23.57
CA LEU A 12 26.71 -31.56 -22.44
C LEU A 12 25.28 -31.73 -21.94
N ALA A 13 25.06 -32.77 -21.14
CA ALA A 13 23.99 -32.84 -20.18
C ALA A 13 24.28 -31.78 -19.11
N LEU A 14 24.12 -30.51 -19.49
CA LEU A 14 23.79 -29.45 -18.55
C LEU A 14 22.46 -29.87 -17.93
N SER A 15 22.58 -30.65 -16.86
CA SER A 15 21.51 -30.96 -15.93
C SER A 15 21.03 -29.62 -15.39
N CYS A 16 20.06 -29.05 -16.10
CA CYS A 16 19.37 -27.85 -15.73
C CYS A 16 18.54 -28.21 -14.50
N LYS A 17 19.12 -28.08 -13.31
CA LYS A 17 18.36 -28.02 -12.07
C LYS A 17 17.47 -26.80 -12.23
N LYS A 18 16.23 -27.02 -12.70
CA LYS A 18 15.18 -26.00 -12.69
C LYS A 18 15.06 -25.59 -11.23
N ASP A 19 15.59 -24.41 -10.89
CA ASP A 19 15.49 -23.80 -9.57
C ASP A 19 14.00 -23.76 -9.20
N LYS A 20 13.55 -24.74 -8.41
CA LYS A 20 12.14 -24.91 -8.05
C LYS A 20 11.65 -23.82 -7.08
N ASP A 21 12.56 -22.97 -6.60
CA ASP A 21 12.30 -22.00 -5.54
C ASP A 21 12.18 -20.56 -6.03
N ARG A 22 12.18 -20.31 -7.35
CA ARG A 22 11.98 -18.96 -7.90
C ARG A 22 10.50 -18.71 -8.19
N CYS A 23 9.82 -18.14 -7.20
CA CYS A 23 8.47 -17.61 -7.33
C CYS A 23 8.49 -16.08 -7.35
N TRP A 24 7.63 -15.50 -8.17
CA TRP A 24 7.51 -14.07 -8.40
C TRP A 24 6.08 -13.64 -8.15
N GLN A 25 5.92 -12.60 -7.34
CA GLN A 25 4.66 -11.89 -7.18
C GLN A 25 4.53 -10.93 -8.36
N VAL A 26 3.45 -11.03 -9.14
CA VAL A 26 3.20 -10.15 -10.29
C VAL A 26 2.09 -9.14 -9.98
N TYR A 27 2.19 -7.98 -10.61
CA TYR A 27 1.26 -6.88 -10.46
C TYR A 27 0.86 -6.34 -11.82
N ASP A 28 -0.33 -5.74 -11.92
CA ASP A 28 -0.71 -5.00 -13.11
C ASP A 28 -0.09 -3.58 -13.10
N MET A 29 -0.34 -2.81 -14.17
CA MET A 29 0.19 -1.44 -14.29
C MET A 29 -0.37 -0.46 -13.26
N LEU A 30 -1.49 -0.80 -12.60
CA LEU A 30 -2.13 -0.01 -11.56
C LEU A 30 -1.68 -0.45 -10.15
N GLY A 31 -0.90 -1.52 -10.06
CA GLY A 31 -0.40 -2.12 -8.83
C GLY A 31 -1.33 -3.08 -8.14
N ASN A 32 -2.35 -3.58 -8.84
CA ASN A 32 -3.16 -4.67 -8.34
C ASN A 32 -2.37 -5.98 -8.39
N ASP A 33 -2.50 -6.77 -7.33
CA ASP A 33 -1.93 -8.11 -7.24
C ASP A 33 -2.57 -9.04 -8.30
N MET A 34 -1.73 -9.61 -9.17
CA MET A 34 -2.16 -10.56 -10.22
C MET A 34 -1.86 -12.02 -9.85
N GLY A 35 -1.32 -12.27 -8.67
CA GLY A 35 -0.95 -13.58 -8.14
C GLY A 35 0.55 -13.90 -8.24
N VAL A 36 0.87 -15.17 -7.95
CA VAL A 36 2.25 -15.67 -7.88
C VAL A 36 2.54 -16.62 -9.03
N ILE A 37 3.72 -16.47 -9.64
CA ILE A 37 4.21 -17.32 -10.73
C ILE A 37 5.52 -17.96 -10.33
N CYS A 38 5.59 -19.29 -10.39
CA CYS A 38 6.78 -20.06 -10.02
C CYS A 38 7.42 -20.76 -11.22
N GLY A 39 8.70 -21.10 -11.08
CA GLY A 39 9.42 -21.92 -12.07
C GLY A 39 9.77 -21.17 -13.37
N LYS A 40 9.75 -19.83 -13.30
CA LYS A 40 10.19 -18.90 -14.34
C LYS A 40 11.46 -18.19 -13.89
N THR A 41 12.36 -17.97 -14.84
CA THR A 41 13.52 -17.10 -14.64
C THR A 41 13.08 -15.64 -14.59
N GLU A 42 13.91 -14.78 -13.99
CA GLU A 42 13.65 -13.33 -13.94
C GLU A 42 13.49 -12.74 -15.33
N ALA A 43 14.32 -13.16 -16.29
CA ALA A 43 14.23 -12.71 -17.69
C ALA A 43 12.90 -13.11 -18.35
N GLU A 44 12.39 -14.31 -18.09
CA GLU A 44 11.07 -14.74 -18.59
C GLU A 44 9.95 -13.90 -17.98
N VAL A 45 9.98 -13.64 -16.67
CA VAL A 45 8.96 -12.82 -16.00
C VAL A 45 9.02 -11.37 -16.48
N GLN A 46 10.22 -10.79 -16.58
CA GLN A 46 10.44 -9.44 -17.13
C GLN A 46 9.91 -9.30 -18.56
N THR A 47 10.02 -10.35 -19.38
CA THR A 47 9.49 -10.35 -20.75
C THR A 47 7.96 -10.35 -20.78
N LEU A 48 7.32 -11.05 -19.85
CA LEU A 48 5.87 -11.20 -19.80
C LEU A 48 5.16 -10.03 -19.10
N TYR A 49 5.76 -9.49 -18.03
CA TYR A 49 5.14 -8.53 -17.11
C TYR A 49 5.87 -7.18 -17.07
N GLY A 50 6.92 -7.00 -17.88
CA GLY A 50 7.75 -5.80 -17.78
C GLY A 50 8.37 -5.69 -16.38
N PRO A 51 8.51 -4.49 -15.80
CA PRO A 51 9.09 -4.32 -14.47
C PRO A 51 8.12 -4.64 -13.31
N PHE A 52 6.85 -4.94 -13.58
CA PHE A 52 5.76 -5.07 -12.59
C PHE A 52 5.73 -6.45 -11.91
N TYR A 53 6.83 -6.82 -11.28
CA TYR A 53 6.95 -8.04 -10.49
C TYR A 53 7.95 -7.85 -9.36
N ASP A 54 7.85 -8.68 -8.33
CA ASP A 54 8.84 -8.77 -7.26
C ASP A 54 9.05 -10.22 -6.84
N ARG A 55 10.10 -10.49 -6.08
CA ARG A 55 10.29 -11.80 -5.46
C ARG A 55 9.19 -12.04 -4.43
N VAL A 56 8.68 -13.27 -4.39
CA VAL A 56 7.80 -13.67 -3.28
C VAL A 56 8.60 -13.58 -1.98
N GLY A 57 8.00 -12.97 -0.95
CA GLY A 57 8.66 -12.70 0.32
C GLY A 57 9.57 -11.47 0.33
N ALA A 58 9.58 -10.66 -0.74
CA ALA A 58 10.21 -9.34 -0.68
C ALA A 58 9.60 -8.51 0.45
N GLU A 59 10.46 -7.76 1.14
CA GLU A 59 10.02 -6.91 2.25
C GLU A 59 9.06 -5.82 1.76
N LYS A 60 7.93 -5.72 2.44
CA LYS A 60 6.86 -4.77 2.16
C LYS A 60 6.77 -3.78 3.31
N TYR A 61 6.50 -2.54 2.96
CA TYR A 61 6.44 -1.42 3.89
C TYR A 61 5.20 -0.56 3.60
N CYS A 62 4.91 0.34 4.53
CA CYS A 62 3.97 1.42 4.33
C CYS A 62 4.74 2.70 4.04
N TRP A 63 4.18 3.53 3.16
CA TRP A 63 4.91 4.66 2.59
C TRP A 63 4.11 5.93 2.71
N LYS A 64 4.81 7.05 2.90
CA LYS A 64 4.30 8.41 2.67
C LYS A 64 4.95 8.95 1.42
N ILE A 65 4.13 9.29 0.44
CA ILE A 65 4.57 9.82 -0.85
C ILE A 65 4.07 11.24 -0.99
N THR A 66 4.97 12.19 -1.19
CA THR A 66 4.61 13.60 -1.42
C THR A 66 4.85 13.94 -2.87
N TYR A 67 3.86 14.49 -3.56
CA TYR A 67 3.96 14.92 -4.96
C TYR A 67 4.23 16.42 -5.06
N SER A 68 4.70 16.86 -6.23
CA SER A 68 5.03 18.27 -6.50
C SER A 68 3.84 19.22 -6.39
N ASN A 69 2.61 18.71 -6.60
CA ASN A 69 1.37 19.46 -6.44
C ASN A 69 0.88 19.53 -4.97
N GLY A 70 1.65 19.02 -4.01
CA GLY A 70 1.30 18.97 -2.60
C GLY A 70 0.36 17.83 -2.21
N THR A 71 -0.07 16.98 -3.15
CA THR A 71 -0.84 15.77 -2.85
C THR A 71 0.05 14.81 -2.05
N ILE A 72 -0.57 14.07 -1.12
CA ILE A 72 0.11 13.02 -0.36
C ILE A 72 -0.65 11.71 -0.56
N SER A 73 0.08 10.62 -0.78
CA SER A 73 -0.46 9.26 -0.84
C SER A 73 0.19 8.38 0.22
N TYR A 74 -0.58 7.42 0.73
CA TYR A 74 -0.17 6.51 1.79
C TYR A 74 -0.34 5.04 1.38
N PRO A 75 0.40 4.54 0.38
CA PRO A 75 0.27 3.14 -0.02
C PRO A 75 0.86 2.22 1.06
N GLU A 76 0.11 1.16 1.35
CA GLU A 76 0.50 0.13 2.32
C GLU A 76 0.91 -1.16 1.62
N ASN A 77 1.69 -1.98 2.33
CA ASN A 77 2.06 -3.33 1.89
C ASN A 77 2.75 -3.35 0.50
N MET A 78 3.61 -2.36 0.23
CA MET A 78 4.33 -2.23 -1.03
C MET A 78 5.84 -2.34 -0.84
N THR A 79 6.51 -2.97 -1.81
CA THR A 79 7.97 -3.06 -1.85
C THR A 79 8.58 -1.76 -2.38
N GLU A 80 9.84 -1.51 -2.04
CA GLU A 80 10.57 -0.32 -2.52
C GLU A 80 10.69 -0.29 -4.06
N LYS A 81 10.84 -1.47 -4.69
CA LYS A 81 10.82 -1.62 -6.15
C LYS A 81 9.49 -1.11 -6.72
N MET A 82 8.36 -1.54 -6.15
CA MET A 82 7.05 -1.13 -6.64
C MET A 82 6.79 0.36 -6.43
N ILE A 83 7.23 0.92 -5.29
CA ILE A 83 7.12 2.36 -5.03
C ILE A 83 7.90 3.19 -6.06
N SER A 84 9.11 2.74 -6.38
CA SER A 84 9.94 3.43 -7.37
C SER A 84 9.36 3.38 -8.79
N LEU A 85 8.69 2.28 -9.14
CA LEU A 85 8.04 2.13 -10.45
C LEU A 85 6.77 2.97 -10.59
N TRP A 86 5.87 2.94 -9.61
CA TRP A 86 4.56 3.59 -9.76
C TRP A 86 4.54 5.06 -9.36
N PHE A 87 5.40 5.48 -8.44
CA PHE A 87 5.23 6.78 -7.79
C PHE A 87 6.44 7.71 -7.90
N SER A 88 7.66 7.17 -7.97
CA SER A 88 8.87 8.02 -7.91
C SER A 88 9.05 8.97 -9.10
N ALA A 89 8.44 8.72 -10.26
CA ALA A 89 8.55 9.63 -11.40
C ALA A 89 7.97 11.03 -11.12
N ASN A 90 6.96 11.12 -10.26
CA ASN A 90 6.26 12.37 -9.96
C ASN A 90 6.32 12.75 -8.46
N ALA A 91 6.91 11.90 -7.63
CA ALA A 91 7.06 12.15 -6.21
C ALA A 91 8.24 13.08 -5.94
N THR A 92 8.02 14.10 -5.10
CA THR A 92 9.07 14.94 -4.52
C THR A 92 9.76 14.23 -3.35
N SER A 93 9.04 13.37 -2.62
CA SER A 93 9.62 12.54 -1.56
C SER A 93 8.88 11.23 -1.38
N THR A 94 9.61 10.21 -0.93
CA THR A 94 9.08 8.91 -0.49
C THR A 94 9.71 8.59 0.87
N GLN A 95 8.90 8.21 1.84
CA GLN A 95 9.33 7.92 3.22
C GLN A 95 8.67 6.63 3.70
N LYS A 96 9.44 5.72 4.31
CA LYS A 96 8.87 4.57 5.04
C LYS A 96 8.22 5.09 6.32
N ILE A 97 7.03 4.60 6.61
CA ILE A 97 6.23 4.93 7.80
C ILE A 97 5.71 3.64 8.44
N ASP A 98 5.23 3.74 9.68
CA ASP A 98 4.53 2.63 10.31
C ASP A 98 3.24 2.28 9.55
N CYS A 99 2.89 1.00 9.49
CA CYS A 99 1.63 0.59 8.85
C CYS A 99 0.43 0.91 9.76
N GLY A 100 -0.73 1.22 9.18
CA GLY A 100 -1.85 1.78 9.93
C GLY A 100 -1.62 3.24 10.34
N PHE A 101 -0.61 3.91 9.76
CA PHE A 101 -0.36 5.33 10.00
C PHE A 101 -1.56 6.18 9.59
N CYS A 102 -2.36 5.75 8.61
CA CYS A 102 -3.62 6.40 8.25
C CYS A 102 -4.79 5.44 8.42
N GLU A 103 -5.85 5.90 9.07
CA GLU A 103 -7.08 5.16 9.24
C GLU A 103 -8.27 5.99 8.76
N ARG A 104 -9.21 5.32 8.10
CA ARG A 104 -10.47 5.91 7.71
C ARG A 104 -11.44 5.83 8.88
N TRP A 105 -12.01 6.97 9.25
CA TRP A 105 -12.97 7.08 10.33
C TRP A 105 -14.26 7.74 9.85
N LEU A 106 -15.38 7.20 10.30
CA LEU A 106 -16.66 7.87 10.20
C LEU A 106 -16.78 8.90 11.32
N THR A 107 -17.04 10.15 10.98
CA THR A 107 -17.10 11.25 11.95
C THR A 107 -18.33 12.12 11.73
N ARG A 108 -18.77 12.83 12.76
CA ARG A 108 -19.85 13.82 12.66
C ARG A 108 -19.62 14.97 13.62
N GLU A 109 -20.19 16.12 13.31
CA GLU A 109 -20.21 17.25 14.22
C GLU A 109 -21.44 17.20 15.12
N LYS A 110 -21.26 17.48 16.40
CA LYS A 110 -22.33 17.68 17.39
C LYS A 110 -22.32 19.12 17.83
N SER A 111 -23.37 19.87 17.52
CA SER A 111 -23.56 21.23 18.03
C SER A 111 -24.47 21.20 19.26
N VAL A 112 -24.05 21.82 20.36
CA VAL A 112 -24.79 21.91 21.62
C VAL A 112 -25.01 23.39 21.95
N VAL A 113 -26.26 23.80 22.17
CA VAL A 113 -26.60 25.16 22.61
C VAL A 113 -26.41 25.26 24.13
N LYS A 114 -25.58 26.20 24.59
CA LYS A 114 -25.16 26.30 26.00
C LYS A 114 -26.32 26.56 26.96
N LEU A 115 -27.25 27.43 26.58
CA LEU A 115 -28.37 27.83 27.45
C LEU A 115 -29.41 26.73 27.63
N SER A 116 -29.72 25.97 26.58
CA SER A 116 -30.80 24.98 26.60
C SER A 116 -30.31 23.53 26.73
N GLY A 117 -29.03 23.27 26.49
CA GLY A 117 -28.47 21.93 26.40
C GLY A 117 -28.95 21.11 25.19
N GLN A 118 -29.78 21.70 24.32
CA GLN A 118 -30.24 21.05 23.10
C GLN A 118 -29.07 20.81 22.15
N PHE A 119 -29.12 19.71 21.41
CA PHE A 119 -28.06 19.35 20.48
C PHE A 119 -28.60 18.86 19.15
N MET A 120 -27.76 18.99 18.12
CA MET A 120 -28.01 18.50 16.77
C MET A 120 -26.72 17.89 16.21
N TYR A 121 -26.88 16.82 15.43
CA TYR A 121 -25.80 16.17 14.71
C TYR A 121 -25.79 16.58 13.25
N SER A 122 -24.59 16.75 12.68
CA SER A 122 -24.42 16.78 11.24
C SER A 122 -24.61 15.37 10.65
N GLN A 123 -24.70 15.31 9.32
CA GLN A 123 -24.48 14.04 8.63
C GLN A 123 -23.08 13.50 8.92
N ALA A 124 -22.99 12.18 9.04
CA ALA A 124 -21.71 11.51 9.19
C ALA A 124 -20.91 11.60 7.89
N ARG A 125 -19.59 11.71 8.00
CA ARG A 125 -18.64 11.84 6.89
C ARG A 125 -17.48 10.89 7.13
N SER A 126 -17.07 10.19 6.07
CA SER A 126 -15.85 9.40 6.06
C SER A 126 -14.66 10.33 5.85
N GLN A 127 -13.67 10.26 6.74
CA GLN A 127 -12.45 11.05 6.65
C GLN A 127 -11.24 10.21 7.05
N ASP A 128 -10.14 10.40 6.32
CA ASP A 128 -8.87 9.76 6.64
C ASP A 128 -8.11 10.61 7.66
N TYR A 129 -7.72 9.99 8.77
CA TYR A 129 -6.85 10.55 9.79
C TYR A 129 -5.51 9.86 9.70
N CYS A 130 -4.43 10.58 10.02
CA CYS A 130 -3.08 10.04 9.90
C CYS A 130 -2.17 10.44 11.07
N GLY A 131 -1.10 9.67 11.25
CA GLY A 131 -0.04 9.86 12.24
C GLY A 131 -0.49 9.60 13.66
N ASP A 132 0.11 10.32 14.60
CA ASP A 132 -0.14 10.18 16.04
C ASP A 132 -1.61 10.34 16.40
N THR A 133 -2.39 11.01 15.54
CA THR A 133 -3.83 11.14 15.70
C THR A 133 -4.50 9.78 15.81
N CYS A 134 -4.19 8.83 14.93
CA CYS A 134 -4.84 7.52 14.84
C CYS A 134 -4.70 6.70 16.12
N ALA A 135 -3.52 6.71 16.75
CA ALA A 135 -3.28 6.00 18.00
C ALA A 135 -4.19 6.45 19.16
N THR A 136 -4.80 7.64 19.03
CA THR A 136 -5.70 8.19 20.04
C THR A 136 -7.18 8.06 19.66
N LEU A 137 -7.51 7.65 18.42
CA LEU A 137 -8.89 7.54 17.96
C LEU A 137 -9.54 6.26 18.49
N PHE A 138 -10.79 6.38 18.91
CA PHE A 138 -11.61 5.24 19.33
C PHE A 138 -13.09 5.61 19.15
N PRO A 139 -14.00 4.63 18.96
CA PRO A 139 -15.41 4.90 18.83
C PRO A 139 -15.99 5.66 20.04
N GLY A 140 -16.77 6.70 19.78
CA GLY A 140 -17.36 7.56 20.80
C GLY A 140 -16.41 8.66 21.31
N ARG A 141 -15.14 8.69 20.88
CA ARG A 141 -14.26 9.82 21.16
C ARG A 141 -14.90 11.11 20.63
N SER A 142 -14.89 12.15 21.43
CA SER A 142 -15.40 13.46 21.07
C SER A 142 -14.40 14.56 21.42
N ILE A 143 -14.14 15.46 20.47
CA ILE A 143 -13.16 16.55 20.60
C ILE A 143 -13.88 17.87 20.39
N LEU A 144 -13.74 18.83 21.30
CA LEU A 144 -14.28 20.18 21.10
C LEU A 144 -13.51 20.88 19.98
N LEU A 145 -14.17 21.15 18.85
CA LEU A 145 -13.59 21.88 17.72
C LEU A 145 -13.67 23.39 17.91
N ARG A 146 -14.81 23.85 18.42
CA ARG A 146 -15.12 25.27 18.53
C ARG A 146 -16.03 25.54 19.69
N GLU A 147 -15.69 26.57 20.43
CA GLU A 147 -16.56 27.19 21.42
C GLU A 147 -16.93 28.59 20.95
N THR A 148 -18.23 28.88 20.97
CA THR A 148 -18.78 30.23 20.73
C THR A 148 -19.50 30.71 21.99
N PRO A 149 -19.95 31.97 22.07
CA PRO A 149 -20.74 32.44 23.21
C PRO A 149 -21.97 31.57 23.50
N ASP A 150 -22.63 31.08 22.45
CA ASP A 150 -23.94 30.42 22.56
C ASP A 150 -23.89 28.90 22.34
N SER A 151 -22.80 28.37 21.78
CA SER A 151 -22.72 26.96 21.39
C SER A 151 -21.34 26.33 21.56
N LEU A 152 -21.35 25.00 21.67
CA LEU A 152 -20.19 24.12 21.65
C LEU A 152 -20.31 23.18 20.45
N ILE A 153 -19.26 23.11 19.63
CA ILE A 153 -19.21 22.23 18.46
C ILE A 153 -18.15 21.18 18.69
N TYR A 154 -18.58 19.93 18.74
CA TYR A 154 -17.72 18.77 18.93
C TYR A 154 -17.57 17.97 17.64
N HIS A 155 -16.41 17.38 17.44
CA HIS A 155 -16.14 16.34 16.45
C HIS A 155 -16.22 14.98 17.13
N GLU A 156 -17.11 14.11 16.67
CA GLU A 156 -17.33 12.79 17.25
C GLU A 156 -16.93 11.69 16.28
N PHE A 157 -16.17 10.70 16.76
CA PHE A 157 -15.73 9.53 16.01
C PHE A 157 -16.71 8.38 16.22
N ILE A 158 -17.16 7.75 15.14
CA ILE A 158 -18.21 6.73 15.13
C ILE A 158 -17.59 5.40 14.70
N GLN A 159 -18.10 4.30 15.25
CA GLN A 159 -17.75 2.95 14.78
C GLN A 159 -18.41 2.71 13.40
N GLU A 160 -17.66 2.27 12.40
CA GLU A 160 -18.26 1.62 11.24
C GLU A 160 -18.87 0.29 11.71
N HIS A 161 -20.19 0.15 11.53
CA HIS A 161 -20.93 -1.07 11.86
C HIS A 161 -20.83 -2.09 10.72
#